data_AF-A0A7X9IS33-F1
#
_entry.id   AF-A0A7X9IS33-F1
#
_cell.length_a   1.000
_cell.length_b   1.000
_cell.length_c   1.000
_cell.angle_alpha   90.00
_cell.angle_beta   90.00
_cell.angle_gamma   90.00
#
_symmetry.space_group_name_H-M   'P 1'
#
loop_
_entity.id
_entity.type
_entity.pdbx_description
1 polymer ?
#
loop_
_entity_poly.entity_id
_entity_poly.type
_entity_poly.pdbx_seq_one_letter_code
_entity_poly.pdbx_strand_id
1 'polypeptide(L)'
;MSSIELYETKDLLNDLNVEIMELQEISDGDINYFIFSSSNLEEEQKEILSQLDFEEIKDNLFISERDTYNPNEILKVIKPLFSKKEEELWIDAIKDIHTINEKYLYTNGSCLFNLSYDHILIPLKWHGKLTTEKIELQDFIDDLNKLIRQSCKNKKTNRFDIDYKYKGHDFWKIVSSLRNRKSHISTEHGIEGAIDLIKKEREAYKLLINKEAPDLNIPFDFINAQTKLLEYCHDFLNKILEDL
;
A
#
# COMPACT_ATOMS: atom_id res chain seq x y z
N MET A 1 -10.45 -10.92 -27.31
CA MET A 1 -10.10 -9.54 -26.93
C MET A 1 -11.01 -9.21 -25.76
N SER A 2 -10.50 -9.13 -24.53
CA SER A 2 -11.32 -8.61 -23.42
C SER A 2 -11.53 -7.12 -23.69
N SER A 3 -12.77 -6.66 -23.54
CA SER A 3 -13.06 -5.24 -23.45
C SER A 3 -12.24 -4.67 -22.29
N ILE A 4 -11.47 -3.61 -22.55
CA ILE A 4 -10.85 -2.83 -21.47
C ILE A 4 -12.01 -2.17 -20.72
N GLU A 5 -12.20 -2.58 -19.48
CA GLU A 5 -13.17 -1.95 -18.57
C GLU A 5 -12.65 -0.55 -18.26
N LEU A 6 -13.49 0.46 -18.49
CA LEU A 6 -13.14 1.86 -18.28
C LEU A 6 -13.28 2.20 -16.80
N TYR A 7 -12.41 3.09 -16.32
CA TYR A 7 -12.32 3.49 -14.92
C TYR A 7 -13.18 4.72 -14.67
N GLU A 8 -14.16 4.66 -13.77
CA GLU A 8 -15.00 5.82 -13.48
C GLU A 8 -14.21 6.91 -12.75
N THR A 9 -14.49 8.18 -13.09
CA THR A 9 -13.83 9.34 -12.49
C THR A 9 -13.96 9.38 -10.97
N LYS A 10 -15.12 8.99 -10.42
CA LYS A 10 -15.32 8.97 -8.95
C LYS A 10 -14.41 7.95 -8.28
N ASP A 11 -14.25 6.78 -8.87
CA ASP A 11 -13.36 5.74 -8.36
C ASP A 11 -11.90 6.18 -8.44
N LEU A 12 -11.51 6.89 -9.51
CA LEU A 12 -10.17 7.47 -9.65
C LEU A 12 -9.86 8.47 -8.55
N LEU A 13 -10.78 9.40 -8.30
CA LEU A 13 -10.62 10.40 -7.25
C LEU A 13 -10.55 9.76 -5.86
N ASN A 14 -11.40 8.76 -5.59
CA ASN A 14 -11.36 8.01 -4.35
C ASN A 14 -10.03 7.29 -4.14
N ASP A 15 -9.51 6.61 -5.17
CA ASP A 15 -8.26 5.86 -5.06
C ASP A 15 -7.02 6.77 -5.05
N LEU A 16 -7.11 7.97 -5.61
CA LEU A 16 -6.14 9.04 -5.41
C LEU A 16 -6.26 9.70 -4.02
N ASN A 17 -7.17 9.23 -3.17
CA ASN A 17 -7.44 9.75 -1.84
C ASN A 17 -7.83 11.24 -1.85
N VAL A 18 -8.59 11.64 -2.86
CA VAL A 18 -9.14 12.99 -3.00
C VAL A 18 -10.43 13.08 -2.20
N GLU A 19 -10.44 13.92 -1.17
CA GLU A 19 -11.68 14.20 -0.42
C GLU A 19 -12.57 15.14 -1.24
N ILE A 20 -13.63 14.59 -1.83
CA ILE A 20 -14.61 15.34 -2.61
C ILE A 20 -15.63 15.97 -1.65
N MET A 21 -15.69 17.31 -1.61
CA MET A 21 -16.69 18.03 -0.81
C MET A 21 -18.02 18.17 -1.55
N GLU A 22 -17.95 18.59 -2.82
CA GLU A 22 -19.09 18.78 -3.69
C GLU A 22 -18.75 18.20 -5.07
N LEU A 23 -19.73 17.58 -5.70
CA LEU A 23 -19.62 17.00 -7.04
C LEU A 23 -20.86 17.39 -7.84
N GLN A 24 -20.65 17.95 -9.02
CA GLN A 24 -21.69 18.23 -10.01
C GLN A 24 -21.32 17.60 -11.35
N GLU A 25 -22.32 17.02 -11.98
CA GLU A 25 -22.27 16.56 -13.36
C GLU A 25 -23.14 17.52 -14.18
N ILE A 26 -22.54 18.25 -15.11
CA ILE A 26 -23.24 19.19 -15.99
C ILE A 26 -23.11 18.70 -17.42
N SER A 27 -24.21 18.66 -18.16
CA SER A 27 -24.20 18.30 -19.57
C SER A 27 -24.56 19.53 -20.41
N ASP A 28 -23.76 19.83 -21.43
CA ASP A 28 -24.08 20.82 -22.47
C ASP A 28 -24.60 20.12 -23.75
N GLY A 29 -25.29 18.99 -23.58
CA GLY A 29 -25.83 18.17 -24.67
C GLY A 29 -24.81 17.18 -25.22
N ASP A 30 -23.73 17.67 -25.82
CA ASP A 30 -22.71 16.83 -26.48
C ASP A 30 -21.54 16.46 -25.56
N ILE A 31 -21.31 17.24 -24.50
CA ILE A 31 -20.20 17.07 -23.55
C ILE A 31 -20.74 17.01 -22.12
N ASN A 32 -20.24 16.07 -21.35
CA ASN A 32 -20.50 15.96 -19.92
C ASN A 32 -19.27 16.42 -19.14
N TYR A 33 -19.47 17.36 -18.22
CA TYR A 33 -18.45 17.91 -17.35
C TYR A 33 -18.63 17.37 -15.94
N PHE A 34 -17.54 16.86 -15.37
CA PHE A 34 -17.41 16.47 -13.96
C PHE A 34 -16.73 17.62 -13.24
N ILE A 35 -17.45 18.30 -12.37
CA ILE A 35 -16.94 19.41 -11.57
C ILE A 35 -16.93 18.97 -10.11
N PHE A 36 -15.78 19.08 -9.45
CA PHE A 36 -15.68 18.79 -8.03
C PHE A 36 -14.81 19.79 -7.30
N SER A 37 -15.10 19.99 -6.02
CA SER A 37 -14.24 20.75 -5.11
C SER A 37 -13.62 19.83 -4.06
N SER A 38 -12.37 20.08 -3.71
CA SER A 38 -11.68 19.35 -2.64
C SER A 38 -11.14 20.28 -1.55
N SER A 39 -11.18 19.79 -0.30
CA SER A 39 -10.67 20.46 0.90
C SER A 39 -9.15 20.38 1.04
N ASN A 40 -8.53 19.35 0.46
CA ASN A 40 -7.18 18.92 0.77
C ASN A 40 -6.59 18.15 -0.41
N LEU A 41 -6.07 18.87 -1.40
CA LEU A 41 -5.23 18.28 -2.44
C LEU A 41 -3.78 18.66 -2.20
N GLU A 42 -2.94 17.65 -1.98
CA GLU A 42 -1.50 17.79 -2.01
C GLU A 42 -1.02 18.11 -3.44
N GLU A 43 0.12 18.78 -3.57
CA GLU A 43 0.67 19.17 -4.88
C GLU A 43 0.86 17.98 -5.83
N GLU A 44 1.25 16.82 -5.31
CA GLU A 44 1.38 15.58 -6.11
C GLU A 44 0.03 15.13 -6.69
N GLN A 45 -1.06 15.25 -5.92
CA GLN A 45 -2.39 14.89 -6.40
C GLN A 45 -2.86 15.88 -7.48
N LYS A 46 -2.58 17.18 -7.31
CA LYS A 46 -2.87 18.20 -8.34
C LYS A 46 -2.12 17.94 -9.64
N GLU A 47 -0.85 17.54 -9.56
CA GLU A 47 -0.04 17.19 -10.72
C GLU A 47 -0.63 15.97 -11.46
N ILE A 48 -1.07 14.94 -10.73
CA ILE A 48 -1.75 13.77 -11.31
C ILE A 48 -3.04 14.18 -12.03
N LEU A 49 -3.88 14.96 -11.35
CA LEU A 49 -5.15 15.44 -11.91
C LEU A 49 -4.91 16.24 -13.19
N SER A 50 -3.95 17.15 -13.19
CA SER A 50 -3.60 17.94 -14.38
C SER A 50 -3.15 17.06 -15.56
N GLN A 51 -2.34 16.02 -15.31
CA GLN A 51 -1.91 15.08 -16.35
C GLN A 51 -3.04 14.15 -16.84
N LEU A 52 -4.13 14.06 -16.10
CA LEU A 52 -5.36 13.34 -16.46
C LEU A 52 -6.44 14.28 -17.04
N ASP A 53 -6.02 15.44 -17.53
CA ASP A 53 -6.87 16.45 -18.15
C ASP A 53 -7.96 17.02 -17.22
N PHE A 54 -7.73 17.00 -15.90
CA PHE A 54 -8.50 17.82 -14.98
C PHE A 54 -7.92 19.23 -14.94
N GLU A 55 -8.75 20.24 -15.21
CA GLU A 55 -8.38 21.64 -15.14
C GLU A 55 -8.79 22.23 -13.78
N GLU A 56 -7.86 22.89 -13.09
CA GLU A 56 -8.18 23.66 -11.88
C GLU A 56 -8.75 25.02 -12.31
N ILE A 57 -10.04 25.25 -12.04
CA ILE A 57 -10.71 26.52 -12.35
C ILE A 57 -10.34 27.58 -11.31
N LYS A 58 -10.44 27.22 -10.01
CA LYS A 58 -10.21 28.14 -8.88
C LYS A 58 -10.19 27.42 -7.54
N ASP A 59 -9.24 27.74 -6.66
CA ASP A 59 -9.24 27.35 -5.23
C ASP A 59 -9.64 25.87 -4.98
N ASN A 60 -8.93 24.91 -5.59
CA ASN A 60 -9.23 23.47 -5.54
C ASN A 60 -10.59 23.04 -6.13
N LEU A 61 -11.19 23.85 -6.99
CA LEU A 61 -12.29 23.47 -7.87
C LEU A 61 -11.73 22.96 -9.20
N PHE A 62 -12.02 21.70 -9.51
CA PHE A 62 -11.55 21.01 -10.70
C PHE A 62 -12.69 20.68 -11.65
N ILE A 63 -12.40 20.65 -12.95
CA ILE A 63 -13.29 20.20 -14.00
C ILE A 63 -12.63 19.15 -14.88
N SER A 64 -13.36 18.12 -15.29
CA SER A 64 -12.96 17.17 -16.32
C SER A 64 -14.10 16.96 -17.33
N GLU A 65 -13.74 16.88 -18.60
CA GLU A 65 -14.67 16.54 -19.69
C GLU A 65 -14.86 15.03 -19.86
N ARG A 66 -14.20 14.22 -19.01
CA ARG A 66 -14.22 12.76 -19.07
C ARG A 66 -15.00 12.21 -17.89
N ASP A 67 -15.92 11.29 -18.18
CA ASP A 67 -16.59 10.45 -17.18
C ASP A 67 -15.75 9.23 -16.80
N THR A 68 -14.91 8.79 -17.72
CA THR A 68 -14.18 7.54 -17.64
C THR A 68 -12.77 7.63 -18.20
N TYR A 69 -11.88 6.80 -17.68
CA TYR A 69 -10.46 6.77 -18.01
C TYR A 69 -9.99 5.37 -18.38
N ASN A 70 -9.01 5.26 -19.28
CA ASN A 70 -8.34 3.99 -19.53
C ASN A 70 -7.38 3.67 -18.37
N PRO A 71 -7.46 2.50 -17.73
CA PRO A 71 -6.52 2.12 -16.66
C PRO A 71 -5.04 2.24 -17.04
N ASN A 72 -4.69 2.02 -18.32
CA ASN A 72 -3.31 2.17 -18.80
C ASN A 72 -2.87 3.63 -18.93
N GLU A 73 -3.80 4.57 -19.14
CA GLU A 73 -3.50 6.00 -19.16
C GLU A 73 -3.24 6.49 -17.74
N ILE A 74 -4.12 6.12 -16.80
CA ILE A 74 -3.92 6.35 -15.36
C ILE A 74 -2.55 5.83 -14.95
N LEU A 75 -2.23 4.57 -15.28
CA LEU A 75 -0.97 3.93 -14.91
C LEU A 75 0.26 4.71 -15.41
N LYS A 76 0.21 5.30 -16.61
CA LYS A 76 1.35 6.07 -17.15
C LYS A 76 1.62 7.35 -16.36
N VAL A 77 0.55 8.02 -15.91
CA VAL A 77 0.63 9.27 -15.15
C VAL A 77 1.10 9.01 -13.72
N ILE A 78 0.52 8.03 -13.04
CA ILE A 78 0.83 7.76 -11.63
C ILE A 78 2.21 7.11 -11.44
N LYS A 79 2.67 6.32 -12.43
CA LYS A 79 3.84 5.46 -12.23
C LYS A 79 5.11 6.22 -11.85
N PRO A 80 5.51 7.33 -12.52
CA PRO A 80 6.68 8.09 -12.11
C PRO A 80 6.60 8.60 -10.67
N LEU A 81 5.43 9.11 -10.26
CA LEU A 81 5.21 9.68 -8.93
C LEU A 81 5.24 8.61 -7.84
N PHE A 82 4.45 7.54 -8.01
CA PHE A 82 4.42 6.44 -7.06
C PHE A 82 5.76 5.71 -7.00
N SER A 83 6.49 5.59 -8.12
CA SER A 83 7.83 4.99 -8.10
C SER A 83 8.77 5.83 -7.23
N LYS A 84 8.81 7.16 -7.42
CA LYS A 84 9.64 8.04 -6.60
C LYS A 84 9.29 7.99 -5.12
N LYS A 85 7.99 8.04 -4.79
CA LYS A 85 7.50 7.89 -3.41
C LYS A 85 7.94 6.55 -2.81
N GLU A 86 7.88 5.47 -3.59
CA GLU A 86 8.29 4.14 -3.16
C GLU A 86 9.81 4.08 -2.91
N GLU A 87 10.63 4.72 -3.74
CA GLU A 87 12.08 4.86 -3.51
C GLU A 87 12.38 5.58 -2.18
N GLU A 88 11.71 6.71 -1.94
CA GLU A 88 11.87 7.50 -0.72
C GLU A 88 11.49 6.69 0.52
N LEU A 89 10.35 5.99 0.48
CA LEU A 89 9.92 5.10 1.54
C LEU A 89 10.94 3.97 1.79
N TRP A 90 11.53 3.35 0.77
CA TRP A 90 12.55 2.32 1.03
C TRP A 90 13.83 2.87 1.66
N ILE A 91 14.28 4.03 1.18
CA ILE A 91 15.47 4.70 1.71
C ILE A 91 15.27 4.96 3.20
N ASP A 92 14.13 5.49 3.60
CA ASP A 92 13.86 5.83 5.00
C ASP A 92 13.64 4.58 5.86
N ALA A 93 12.97 3.54 5.36
CA ALA A 93 12.74 2.31 6.11
C ALA A 93 14.07 1.62 6.45
N ILE A 94 15.04 1.66 5.54
CA ILE A 94 16.37 1.09 5.75
C ILE A 94 17.20 1.91 6.74
N LYS A 95 17.12 3.24 6.69
CA LYS A 95 17.75 4.09 7.71
C LYS A 95 17.16 3.81 9.10
N ASP A 96 15.85 3.64 9.21
CA ASP A 96 15.19 3.39 10.48
C ASP A 96 15.54 2.02 11.04
N ILE A 97 15.52 0.97 10.22
CA ILE A 97 15.98 -0.38 10.62
C ILE A 97 17.41 -0.33 11.15
N HIS A 98 18.29 0.40 10.45
CA HIS A 98 19.68 0.57 10.88
C HIS A 98 19.76 1.28 12.24
N THR A 99 19.08 2.42 12.38
CA THR A 99 19.05 3.22 13.61
C THR A 99 18.48 2.43 14.79
N ILE A 100 17.39 1.70 14.59
CA ILE A 100 16.81 0.80 15.60
C ILE A 100 17.84 -0.23 16.04
N ASN A 101 18.51 -0.88 15.09
CA ASN A 101 19.52 -1.89 15.41
C ASN A 101 20.72 -1.33 16.16
N GLU A 102 21.21 -0.14 15.80
CA GLU A 102 22.28 0.53 16.54
C GLU A 102 21.88 0.81 17.99
N LYS A 103 20.68 1.39 18.21
CA LYS A 103 20.14 1.65 19.54
C LYS A 103 19.99 0.35 20.35
N TYR A 104 19.40 -0.69 19.76
CA TYR A 104 19.22 -2.00 20.41
C TYR A 104 20.54 -2.70 20.73
N LEU A 105 21.55 -2.58 19.86
CA LEU A 105 22.87 -3.14 20.12
C LEU A 105 23.50 -2.48 21.34
N TYR A 106 23.36 -1.15 21.47
CA TYR A 106 23.88 -0.39 22.61
C TYR A 106 23.17 -0.73 23.92
N THR A 107 21.84 -0.86 23.91
CA THR A 107 21.02 -1.07 25.13
C THR A 107 20.92 -2.54 25.54
N ASN A 108 20.80 -3.45 24.59
CA ASN A 108 20.48 -4.86 24.84
C ASN A 108 21.62 -5.83 24.48
N GLY A 109 22.70 -5.34 23.87
CA GLY A 109 23.83 -6.16 23.42
C GLY A 109 23.53 -7.01 22.17
N SER A 110 22.39 -6.77 21.51
CA SER A 110 21.99 -7.46 20.28
C SER A 110 21.03 -6.61 19.45
N CYS A 111 21.11 -6.71 18.13
CA CYS A 111 20.18 -6.08 17.20
C CYS A 111 18.75 -6.64 17.35
N LEU A 112 17.72 -5.81 17.15
CA LEU A 112 16.32 -6.25 17.08
C LEU A 112 16.08 -7.06 15.80
N PHE A 113 16.49 -6.51 14.67
CA PHE A 113 16.38 -7.15 13.36
C PHE A 113 17.67 -7.92 13.07
N ASN A 114 17.57 -9.24 12.94
CA ASN A 114 18.69 -10.08 12.52
C ASN A 114 19.05 -9.78 11.07
N LEU A 115 20.04 -8.90 10.87
CA LEU A 115 20.52 -8.51 9.55
C LEU A 115 20.98 -9.73 8.76
N SER A 116 20.46 -9.83 7.54
CA SER A 116 20.75 -10.88 6.57
C SER A 116 20.96 -10.25 5.19
N TYR A 117 21.36 -11.07 4.21
CA TYR A 117 21.44 -10.65 2.82
C TYR A 117 20.10 -10.11 2.27
N ASP A 118 18.97 -10.54 2.85
CA ASP A 118 17.64 -10.05 2.49
C ASP A 118 17.49 -8.54 2.79
N HIS A 119 18.20 -8.00 3.79
CA HIS A 119 18.17 -6.57 4.11
C HIS A 119 18.89 -5.69 3.06
N ILE A 120 19.60 -6.32 2.12
CA ILE A 120 20.21 -5.65 0.98
C ILE A 120 19.40 -5.93 -0.27
N LEU A 121 19.05 -7.20 -0.52
CA LEU A 121 18.37 -7.59 -1.75
C LEU A 121 16.93 -7.11 -1.86
N ILE A 122 16.17 -7.16 -0.77
CA ILE A 122 14.74 -6.79 -0.81
C ILE A 122 14.58 -5.31 -1.18
N PRO A 123 15.26 -4.36 -0.53
CA PRO A 123 15.20 -2.96 -0.94
C PRO A 123 15.66 -2.77 -2.39
N LEU A 124 16.77 -3.39 -2.81
CA LEU A 124 17.26 -3.26 -4.20
C LEU A 124 16.28 -3.82 -5.24
N LYS A 125 15.54 -4.87 -4.89
CA LYS A 125 14.52 -5.48 -5.76
C LYS A 125 13.31 -4.56 -5.94
N TRP A 126 12.92 -3.87 -4.88
CA TRP A 126 11.69 -3.10 -4.82
C TRP A 126 11.86 -1.60 -5.05
N HIS A 127 13.06 -1.04 -4.88
CA HIS A 127 13.35 0.39 -5.06
C HIS A 127 12.83 0.96 -6.39
N GLY A 128 11.74 1.72 -6.33
CA GLY A 128 11.03 2.33 -7.46
C GLY A 128 10.15 1.36 -8.25
N LYS A 129 10.06 0.10 -7.84
CA LYS A 129 9.29 -0.94 -8.51
C LYS A 129 7.89 -1.01 -7.95
N LEU A 130 6.91 -0.71 -8.80
CA LEU A 130 5.49 -0.84 -8.48
C LEU A 130 4.94 -2.23 -8.84
N THR A 131 4.12 -2.81 -7.96
CA THR A 131 3.39 -4.06 -8.19
C THR A 131 2.11 -3.75 -8.93
N THR A 132 1.90 -4.40 -10.08
CA THR A 132 0.71 -4.17 -10.93
C THR A 132 -0.21 -5.38 -11.03
N GLU A 133 0.18 -6.48 -10.40
CA GLU A 133 -0.57 -7.72 -10.39
C GLU A 133 -0.43 -8.47 -9.05
N LYS A 134 -1.35 -9.41 -8.83
CA LYS A 134 -1.45 -10.16 -7.56
C LYS A 134 -0.19 -10.94 -7.18
N ILE A 135 0.52 -11.50 -8.17
CA ILE A 135 1.72 -12.30 -7.91
C ILE A 135 2.85 -11.40 -7.42
N GLU A 136 3.04 -10.25 -8.05
CA GLU A 136 4.03 -9.25 -7.63
C GLU A 136 3.73 -8.71 -6.24
N LEU A 137 2.47 -8.35 -5.97
CA LEU A 137 2.06 -7.87 -4.64
C LEU A 137 2.28 -8.94 -3.56
N GLN A 138 2.02 -10.21 -3.86
CA GLN A 138 2.28 -11.30 -2.93
C GLN A 138 3.78 -11.45 -2.63
N ASP A 139 4.61 -11.36 -3.66
CA ASP A 139 6.07 -11.43 -3.52
C ASP A 139 6.60 -10.26 -2.67
N PHE A 140 6.05 -9.06 -2.86
CA PHE A 140 6.33 -7.89 -2.03
C PHE A 140 5.95 -8.11 -0.55
N ILE A 141 4.74 -8.62 -0.28
CA ILE A 141 4.26 -8.93 1.07
C ILE A 141 5.15 -9.97 1.75
N ASP A 142 5.55 -11.03 1.03
CA ASP A 142 6.41 -12.08 1.56
C ASP A 142 7.81 -11.56 1.88
N ASP A 143 8.34 -10.65 1.05
CA ASP A 143 9.62 -10.01 1.29
C ASP A 143 9.57 -9.03 2.48
N LEU A 144 8.55 -8.18 2.60
CA LEU A 144 8.35 -7.35 3.80
C LEU A 144 8.23 -8.20 5.09
N ASN A 145 7.51 -9.32 5.02
CA ASN A 145 7.43 -10.25 6.14
C ASN A 145 8.80 -10.84 6.51
N LYS A 146 9.64 -11.18 5.53
CA LYS A 146 11.01 -11.66 5.79
C LYS A 146 11.87 -10.56 6.41
N LEU A 147 11.85 -9.38 5.81
CA LEU A 147 12.69 -8.23 6.17
C LEU A 147 12.40 -7.74 7.59
N ILE A 148 11.12 -7.61 7.97
CA ILE A 148 10.75 -7.01 9.26
C ILE A 148 10.38 -8.06 10.30
N ARG A 149 9.43 -8.94 9.98
CA ARG A 149 8.86 -9.85 10.99
C ARG A 149 9.77 -11.02 11.28
N GLN A 150 10.24 -11.72 10.23
CA GLN A 150 11.12 -12.88 10.42
C GLN A 150 12.52 -12.49 10.89
N SER A 151 13.00 -11.29 10.58
CA SER A 151 14.28 -10.80 11.11
C SER A 151 14.24 -10.60 12.62
N CYS A 152 13.07 -10.26 13.21
CA CYS A 152 12.86 -10.23 14.66
C CYS A 152 12.82 -11.64 15.32
N LYS A 153 12.95 -12.72 14.54
CA LYS A 153 12.81 -14.09 15.07
C LYS A 153 14.15 -14.65 15.53
N ASN A 154 14.21 -15.08 16.78
CA ASN A 154 15.34 -15.81 17.31
C ASN A 154 15.43 -17.20 16.69
N LYS A 155 16.52 -17.48 15.97
CA LYS A 155 16.72 -18.78 15.30
C LYS A 155 16.86 -19.95 16.25
N LYS A 156 17.31 -19.71 17.50
CA LYS A 156 17.50 -20.79 18.50
C LYS A 156 16.20 -21.15 19.20
N THR A 157 15.39 -20.16 19.56
CA THR A 157 14.14 -20.38 20.31
C THR A 157 12.90 -20.45 19.42
N ASN A 158 13.03 -20.07 18.15
CA ASN A 158 11.94 -19.94 17.19
C ASN A 158 10.83 -18.96 17.63
N ARG A 159 11.16 -18.02 18.54
CA ARG A 159 10.25 -16.98 19.05
C ARG A 159 10.61 -15.61 18.47
N PHE A 160 9.63 -14.73 18.42
CA PHE A 160 9.85 -13.33 18.02
C PHE A 160 10.32 -12.53 19.22
N ASP A 161 11.55 -12.02 19.15
CA ASP A 161 12.24 -11.21 20.15
C ASP A 161 11.89 -9.72 19.97
N ILE A 162 10.60 -9.45 19.81
CA ILE A 162 10.02 -8.11 19.75
C ILE A 162 8.92 -7.99 20.81
N ASP A 163 8.82 -6.82 21.43
CA ASP A 163 7.84 -6.52 22.47
C ASP A 163 6.41 -6.77 21.96
N TYR A 164 5.55 -7.28 22.85
CA TYR A 164 4.17 -7.59 22.54
C TYR A 164 3.38 -6.36 22.10
N LYS A 165 3.70 -5.16 22.62
CA LYS A 165 3.04 -3.92 22.19
C LYS A 165 3.17 -3.68 20.68
N TYR A 166 4.32 -3.97 20.09
CA TYR A 166 4.55 -3.80 18.66
C TYR A 166 3.87 -4.89 17.81
N LYS A 167 3.64 -6.09 18.36
CA LYS A 167 2.86 -7.14 17.69
C LYS A 167 1.38 -6.74 17.50
N GLY A 168 0.91 -5.78 18.30
CA GLY A 168 -0.42 -5.18 18.18
C GLY A 168 -0.54 -4.11 17.10
N HIS A 169 0.57 -3.64 16.52
CA HIS A 169 0.56 -2.61 15.48
C HIS A 169 -0.09 -3.12 14.19
N ASP A 170 -0.73 -2.23 13.44
CA ASP A 170 -1.51 -2.60 12.25
C ASP A 170 -0.65 -3.22 11.16
N PHE A 171 0.53 -2.65 10.87
CA PHE A 171 1.53 -3.28 10.01
C PHE A 171 1.79 -4.76 10.34
N TRP A 172 2.04 -5.06 11.62
CA TRP A 172 2.38 -6.42 12.04
C TRP A 172 1.22 -7.38 11.80
N LYS A 173 -0.01 -6.93 12.06
CA LYS A 173 -1.24 -7.70 11.84
C LYS A 173 -1.51 -7.89 10.34
N ILE A 174 -1.47 -6.81 9.56
CA ILE A 174 -1.73 -6.79 8.11
C ILE A 174 -0.80 -7.77 7.39
N VAL A 175 0.51 -7.63 7.55
CA VAL A 175 1.50 -8.54 6.93
C VAL A 175 1.25 -9.99 7.33
N SER A 176 0.86 -10.23 8.59
CA SER A 176 0.55 -11.58 9.07
C SER A 176 -0.69 -12.19 8.42
N SER A 177 -1.73 -11.39 8.23
CA SER A 177 -2.97 -11.80 7.59
C SER A 177 -2.73 -12.09 6.12
N LEU A 178 -2.07 -11.18 5.41
CA LEU A 178 -1.86 -11.28 3.96
C LEU A 178 -0.90 -12.42 3.56
N ARG A 179 0.10 -12.74 4.40
CA ARG A 179 1.03 -13.86 4.14
C ARG A 179 0.40 -15.24 4.32
N ASN A 180 -0.55 -15.40 5.24
CA ASN A 180 -1.07 -16.72 5.63
C ASN A 180 -2.27 -17.13 4.75
N ARG A 181 -2.00 -17.61 3.53
CA ARG A 181 -3.06 -17.92 2.54
C ARG A 181 -3.54 -19.37 2.48
N LYS A 182 -3.02 -20.30 3.28
CA LYS A 182 -3.33 -21.74 3.13
C LYS A 182 -3.72 -22.40 4.45
N SER A 183 -4.98 -22.85 4.54
CA SER A 183 -5.39 -23.91 5.45
C SER A 183 -5.54 -25.22 4.68
N HIS A 184 -5.36 -26.37 5.35
CA HIS A 184 -5.66 -27.67 4.75
C HIS A 184 -7.18 -27.90 4.78
N ILE A 185 -7.84 -27.80 3.62
CA ILE A 185 -9.32 -27.82 3.49
C ILE A 185 -9.90 -29.26 3.56
N SER A 186 -9.10 -30.27 3.91
CA SER A 186 -9.56 -31.67 3.92
C SER A 186 -10.45 -32.05 5.12
N THR A 187 -10.77 -31.10 6.01
CA THR A 187 -11.58 -31.32 7.23
C THR A 187 -12.50 -30.12 7.48
N GLU A 188 -13.59 -30.32 8.24
CA GLU A 188 -14.51 -29.25 8.66
C GLU A 188 -13.80 -28.12 9.43
N HIS A 189 -12.90 -28.49 10.35
CA HIS A 189 -12.02 -27.52 11.03
C HIS A 189 -11.08 -26.79 10.06
N GLY A 190 -10.66 -27.46 8.98
CA GLY A 190 -9.88 -26.86 7.89
C GLY A 190 -10.66 -25.82 7.07
N ILE A 191 -11.97 -26.03 6.91
CA ILE A 191 -12.90 -25.08 6.27
C ILE A 191 -13.11 -23.86 7.16
N GLU A 192 -13.37 -24.04 8.46
CA GLU A 192 -13.48 -22.92 9.41
C GLU A 192 -12.20 -22.08 9.45
N GLY A 193 -11.04 -22.74 9.47
CA GLY A 193 -9.75 -22.07 9.36
C GLY A 193 -9.57 -21.30 8.04
N ALA A 194 -10.04 -21.83 6.91
CA ALA A 194 -10.00 -21.12 5.64
C ALA A 194 -10.85 -19.84 5.69
N ILE A 195 -12.07 -19.93 6.24
CA ILE A 195 -12.99 -18.80 6.34
C ILE A 195 -12.40 -17.69 7.21
N ASP A 196 -11.77 -18.03 8.34
CA ASP A 196 -11.11 -17.05 9.20
C ASP A 196 -9.93 -16.36 8.50
N LEU A 197 -9.12 -17.11 7.74
CA LEU A 197 -8.03 -16.53 6.94
C LEU A 197 -8.54 -15.57 5.86
N ILE A 198 -9.61 -15.94 5.14
CA ILE A 198 -10.23 -15.07 4.14
C ILE A 198 -10.76 -13.78 4.77
N LYS A 199 -11.43 -13.87 5.93
CA LYS A 199 -11.91 -12.68 6.66
C LYS A 199 -10.76 -11.77 7.04
N LYS A 200 -9.68 -12.31 7.58
CA LYS A 200 -8.48 -11.54 7.95
C LYS A 200 -7.79 -10.89 6.75
N GLU A 201 -7.75 -11.56 5.61
CA GLU A 201 -7.23 -10.99 4.36
C GLU A 201 -8.10 -9.82 3.88
N ARG A 202 -9.43 -9.96 3.92
CA ARG A 202 -10.36 -8.88 3.54
C ARG A 202 -10.23 -7.66 4.44
N GLU A 203 -10.19 -7.86 5.76
CA GLU A 203 -10.01 -6.75 6.70
C GLU A 203 -8.65 -6.06 6.52
N ALA A 204 -7.60 -6.81 6.18
CA ALA A 204 -6.31 -6.22 5.83
C ALA A 204 -6.38 -5.35 4.58
N TYR A 205 -7.06 -5.79 3.51
CA TYR A 205 -7.22 -4.96 2.30
C TYR A 205 -8.15 -3.77 2.53
N LYS A 206 -9.19 -3.88 3.36
CA LYS A 206 -10.01 -2.72 3.73
C LYS A 206 -9.18 -1.62 4.40
N LEU A 207 -8.24 -1.99 5.25
CA LEU A 207 -7.32 -1.01 5.88
C LEU A 207 -6.33 -0.39 4.90
N LEU A 208 -5.92 -1.12 3.86
CA LEU A 208 -4.93 -0.65 2.89
C LEU A 208 -5.56 0.19 1.78
N ILE A 209 -6.69 -0.25 1.21
CA ILE A 209 -7.27 0.32 -0.01
C ILE A 209 -8.79 0.48 0.04
N ASN A 210 -9.41 0.36 1.22
CA ASN A 210 -10.87 0.46 1.40
C ASN A 210 -11.71 -0.50 0.53
N LYS A 211 -11.11 -1.64 0.13
CA LYS A 211 -11.75 -2.70 -0.68
C LYS A 211 -11.55 -4.05 -0.02
N GLU A 212 -12.43 -5.03 -0.29
CA GLU A 212 -12.26 -6.39 0.26
C GLU A 212 -11.08 -7.14 -0.36
N ALA A 213 -10.69 -6.79 -1.58
CA ALA A 213 -9.50 -7.27 -2.27
C ALA A 213 -9.16 -6.32 -3.43
N PRO A 214 -7.90 -6.29 -3.90
CA PRO A 214 -7.53 -5.64 -5.15
C PRO A 214 -8.27 -6.26 -6.33
N ASP A 215 -8.84 -5.43 -7.20
CA ASP A 215 -9.40 -5.88 -8.47
C ASP A 215 -8.27 -6.28 -9.43
N LEU A 216 -8.42 -7.44 -10.06
CA LEU A 216 -7.43 -7.98 -11.00
C LEU A 216 -7.32 -7.16 -12.29
N ASN A 217 -8.36 -6.40 -12.64
CA ASN A 217 -8.41 -5.55 -13.83
C ASN A 217 -7.93 -4.12 -13.57
N ILE A 218 -7.66 -3.77 -12.30
CA ILE A 218 -7.29 -2.43 -11.87
C ILE A 218 -5.87 -2.49 -11.28
N PRO A 219 -4.81 -2.30 -12.10
CA PRO A 219 -3.43 -2.28 -11.64
C PRO A 219 -3.19 -1.35 -10.45
N PHE A 220 -3.97 -0.28 -10.36
CA PHE A 220 -3.84 0.74 -9.33
C PHE A 220 -4.13 0.22 -7.92
N ASP A 221 -5.04 -0.74 -7.77
CA ASP A 221 -5.32 -1.34 -6.46
C ASP A 221 -4.08 -2.02 -5.87
N PHE A 222 -3.26 -2.64 -6.71
CA PHE A 222 -2.01 -3.29 -6.29
C PHE A 222 -0.96 -2.24 -5.88
N ILE A 223 -0.85 -1.15 -6.63
CA ILE A 223 0.08 -0.05 -6.34
C ILE A 223 -0.30 0.62 -5.02
N ASN A 224 -1.59 0.91 -4.82
CA ASN A 224 -2.09 1.50 -3.58
C ASN A 224 -1.87 0.57 -2.39
N ALA A 225 -2.17 -0.73 -2.54
CA ALA A 225 -1.92 -1.71 -1.49
C ALA A 225 -0.44 -1.81 -1.12
N GLN A 226 0.47 -1.84 -2.10
CA GLN A 226 1.92 -1.83 -1.87
C GLN A 226 2.35 -0.57 -1.12
N THR A 227 1.97 0.60 -1.62
CA THR A 227 2.38 1.90 -1.09
C THR A 227 1.90 2.06 0.35
N LYS A 228 0.61 1.81 0.61
CA LYS A 228 0.02 1.87 1.94
C LYS A 228 0.68 0.89 2.89
N LEU A 229 0.96 -0.34 2.43
CA LEU A 229 1.64 -1.32 3.28
C LEU A 229 3.05 -0.87 3.71
N LEU A 230 3.77 -0.18 2.81
CA LEU A 230 5.07 0.40 3.12
C LEU A 230 4.94 1.61 4.06
N GLU A 231 3.94 2.47 3.89
CA GLU A 231 3.62 3.55 4.85
C GLU A 231 3.35 2.98 6.26
N TYR A 232 2.51 1.94 6.38
CA TYR A 232 2.31 1.26 7.68
C TYR A 232 3.61 0.66 8.24
N CYS A 233 4.54 0.20 7.38
CA CYS A 233 5.86 -0.25 7.80
C CYS A 233 6.67 0.88 8.43
N HIS A 234 6.63 2.08 7.85
CA HIS A 234 7.24 3.28 8.42
C HIS A 234 6.67 3.62 9.78
N ASP A 235 5.35 3.70 9.89
CA ASP A 235 4.67 4.00 11.15
C ASP A 235 5.09 3.01 12.26
N PHE A 236 5.24 1.74 11.90
CA PHE A 236 5.73 0.71 12.80
C PHE A 236 7.17 0.94 13.25
N LEU A 237 8.08 1.26 12.32
CA LEU A 237 9.49 1.52 12.63
C LEU A 237 9.63 2.81 13.47
N ASN A 238 8.91 3.87 13.12
CA ASN A 238 8.84 5.11 13.87
C ASN A 238 8.35 4.88 15.31
N LYS A 239 7.29 4.08 15.48
CA LYS A 239 6.79 3.75 16.82
C LYS A 239 7.85 3.05 17.69
N ILE A 240 8.66 2.18 17.10
CA ILE A 240 9.79 1.55 17.80
C ILE A 240 10.84 2.61 18.15
N LEU A 241 11.21 3.48 17.21
CA LEU A 241 12.21 4.53 17.41
C LEU A 241 11.85 5.53 18.50
N GLU A 242 10.57 5.93 18.59
CA GLU A 242 10.03 6.80 19.64
C GLU A 242 10.19 6.22 21.05
N ASP A 243 10.11 4.89 21.13
CA ASP A 243 10.12 4.15 22.39
C ASP A 243 11.55 3.74 22.81
N LEU A 244 12.59 4.07 22.02
CA LEU A 244 14.02 3.77 22.24
C LEU A 244 14.85 5.00 22.60
#